data_AF-A0A2V6E580-F1
#
_entry.id   AF-A0A2V6E580-F1
#
_cell.length_a   1.000
_cell.length_b   1.000
_cell.length_c   1.000
_cell.angle_alpha   90.00
_cell.angle_beta   90.00
_cell.angle_gamma   90.00
#
_symmetry.space_group_name_H-M   'P 1'
#
loop_
_entity.id
_entity.type
_entity.pdbx_description
1 polymer ?
#
loop_
_entity_poly.entity_id
_entity_poly.type
_entity_poly.pdbx_seq_one_letter_code
_entity_poly.pdbx_strand_id
1 'polypeptide(L)'
;MPFLALNLLDSGVPLSMVCAAIGLVFAFLLIGIVLRASAGNERMRQISGAVQEGAKAYLNRQVVTISVIAVIIFILLFIFKDHPTAIGFVVGAFCSLSAGFIGMRIAVIANVRTTQAATSSSTRALRMAFNGGAVTGLLVVGLALLSVSIFYTVADKMVGHDMAIRSLVGLALGASLISVFARLGGGIYTKAADVGADLVGKIEQGFEEDDPRNPATIADNVGDNVGDCAGMAADVFETYAVSLIGAILVGALTLVGNSAAI
;
A
#
# COMPACT_ATOMS: atom_id res chain seq x y z
N MET A 1 -3.25 23.77 29.23
CA MET A 1 -3.11 22.36 28.81
C MET A 1 -4.37 21.48 28.92
N PRO A 2 -5.40 21.74 29.77
CA PRO A 2 -6.58 20.85 29.78
C PRO A 2 -7.52 21.06 28.59
N PHE A 3 -7.60 22.27 28.03
CA PHE A 3 -8.49 22.58 26.90
C PHE A 3 -8.14 21.83 25.60
N LEU A 4 -6.85 21.65 25.30
CA LEU A 4 -6.44 20.91 24.10
C LEU A 4 -6.67 19.39 24.26
N ALA A 5 -6.43 18.86 25.46
CA ALA A 5 -6.59 17.44 25.77
C ALA A 5 -8.07 16.99 25.77
N LEU A 6 -8.99 17.79 26.33
CA LEU A 6 -10.43 17.53 26.28
C LEU A 6 -10.96 17.57 24.84
N ASN A 7 -10.52 18.54 24.02
CA ASN A 7 -10.93 18.59 22.61
C ASN A 7 -10.38 17.41 21.78
N LEU A 8 -9.20 16.89 22.11
CA LEU A 8 -8.64 15.71 21.44
C LEU A 8 -9.39 14.42 21.78
N LEU A 9 -9.91 14.30 23.00
CA LEU A 9 -10.73 13.15 23.40
C LEU A 9 -12.09 13.16 22.70
N ASP A 10 -12.73 14.32 22.58
CA ASP A 10 -14.06 14.43 21.95
C ASP A 10 -13.99 14.52 20.40
N SER A 11 -12.86 14.98 19.84
CA SER A 11 -12.69 15.23 18.40
C SER A 11 -11.55 14.43 17.75
N GLY A 12 -11.02 13.41 18.43
CA GLY A 12 -9.87 12.63 17.96
C GLY A 12 -10.09 11.95 16.60
N VAL A 13 -11.25 11.29 16.44
CA VAL A 13 -11.61 10.63 15.18
C VAL A 13 -11.79 11.65 14.04
N PRO A 14 -12.59 12.72 14.17
CA PRO A 14 -12.66 13.78 13.15
C PRO A 14 -11.31 14.40 12.79
N LEU A 15 -10.45 14.68 13.79
CA LEU A 15 -9.12 15.23 13.55
C LEU A 15 -8.24 14.28 12.74
N SER A 16 -8.26 12.98 13.06
CA SER A 16 -7.51 11.96 12.32
C SER A 16 -7.93 11.92 10.84
N MET A 17 -9.22 12.06 10.55
CA MET A 17 -9.76 12.08 9.19
C MET A 17 -9.29 13.31 8.42
N VAL A 18 -9.28 14.48 9.06
CA VAL A 18 -8.79 15.73 8.45
C VAL A 18 -7.30 15.62 8.13
N CYS A 19 -6.48 15.14 9.07
CA CYS A 19 -5.05 14.93 8.85
C CYS A 19 -4.78 13.93 7.72
N ALA A 20 -5.53 12.83 7.68
CA ALA A 20 -5.42 11.83 6.62
C ALA A 20 -5.84 12.39 5.25
N ALA A 21 -6.91 13.21 5.20
CA ALA A 21 -7.32 13.90 3.97
C ALA A 21 -6.24 14.87 3.47
N ILE A 22 -5.61 15.65 4.36
CA ILE A 22 -4.49 16.53 4.01
C ILE A 22 -3.32 15.72 3.44
N GLY A 23 -2.98 14.60 4.09
CA GLY A 23 -1.94 13.68 3.62
C GLY A 23 -2.21 13.14 2.22
N LEU A 24 -3.44 12.70 1.95
CA LEU A 24 -3.86 12.25 0.62
C LEU A 24 -3.82 13.36 -0.42
N VAL A 25 -4.29 14.57 -0.08
CA VAL A 25 -4.18 15.74 -0.98
C VAL A 25 -2.72 15.99 -1.35
N PHE A 26 -1.81 15.96 -0.38
CA PHE A 26 -0.39 16.14 -0.65
C PHE A 26 0.19 15.00 -1.50
N ALA A 27 -0.25 13.75 -1.29
CA ALA A 27 0.10 12.62 -2.16
C ALA A 27 -0.34 12.87 -3.61
N PHE A 28 -1.58 13.35 -3.84
CA PHE A 28 -2.06 13.68 -5.18
C PHE A 28 -1.29 14.85 -5.83
N LEU A 29 -0.88 15.85 -5.05
CA LEU A 29 -0.02 16.93 -5.54
C LEU A 29 1.35 16.39 -5.99
N LEU A 30 1.96 15.51 -5.19
CA LEU A 30 3.23 14.86 -5.53
C LEU A 30 3.10 13.97 -6.77
N ILE A 31 1.99 13.22 -6.91
CA ILE A 31 1.67 12.48 -8.15
C ILE A 31 1.68 13.42 -9.36
N GLY A 32 1.03 14.58 -9.24
CA GLY A 32 1.03 15.60 -10.29
C GLY A 32 2.43 16.10 -10.65
N ILE A 33 3.30 16.29 -9.66
CA ILE A 33 4.70 16.70 -9.85
C ILE A 33 5.48 15.61 -10.59
N VAL A 34 5.36 14.35 -10.15
CA VAL A 34 6.03 13.21 -10.80
C VAL A 34 5.55 13.10 -12.24
N LEU A 35 4.24 13.06 -12.49
CA LEU A 35 3.69 12.89 -13.83
C LEU A 35 4.14 13.96 -14.83
N ARG A 36 4.29 15.22 -14.40
CA ARG A 36 4.74 16.35 -15.23
C ARG A 36 6.23 16.32 -15.54
N ALA A 37 7.05 15.56 -14.81
CA ALA A 37 8.46 15.44 -15.10
C ALA A 37 8.70 14.66 -16.40
N SER A 38 9.79 15.02 -17.10
CA SER A 38 10.16 14.38 -18.38
C SER A 38 10.46 12.89 -18.17
N ALA A 39 9.87 12.04 -19.01
CA ALA A 39 10.16 10.61 -19.08
C ALA A 39 11.42 10.29 -19.91
N GLY A 40 12.21 11.31 -20.26
CA GLY A 40 13.47 11.17 -20.97
C GLY A 40 13.34 10.83 -22.44
N ASN A 41 14.38 10.19 -22.97
CA ASN A 41 14.50 9.86 -24.39
C ASN A 41 13.63 8.66 -24.80
N GLU A 42 13.58 8.37 -26.10
CA GLU A 42 12.75 7.30 -26.63
C GLU A 42 13.13 5.92 -26.09
N ARG A 43 14.44 5.64 -25.94
CA ARG A 43 14.92 4.37 -25.42
C ARG A 43 14.49 4.15 -23.96
N MET A 44 14.59 5.19 -23.12
CA MET A 44 14.11 5.17 -21.74
C MET A 44 12.60 4.87 -21.67
N ARG A 45 11.81 5.50 -22.53
CA ARG A 45 10.36 5.26 -22.61
C ARG A 45 10.02 3.85 -23.07
N GLN A 46 10.77 3.28 -24.01
CA GLN A 46 10.58 1.90 -24.47
C GLN A 46 10.81 0.89 -23.33
N ILE A 47 11.94 1.01 -22.61
CA ILE A 47 12.28 0.11 -21.50
C ILE A 47 11.26 0.25 -20.36
N SER A 48 10.96 1.49 -19.97
CA SER A 48 9.95 1.76 -18.93
C SER A 48 8.57 1.24 -19.32
N GLY A 49 8.20 1.30 -20.61
CA GLY A 49 6.96 0.73 -21.13
C GLY A 49 6.88 -0.78 -20.94
N ALA A 50 7.97 -1.51 -21.23
CA ALA A 50 8.02 -2.96 -21.03
C ALA A 50 7.89 -3.34 -19.54
N VAL A 51 8.59 -2.62 -18.66
CA VAL A 51 8.47 -2.83 -17.21
C VAL A 51 7.04 -2.51 -16.73
N GLN A 52 6.44 -1.43 -17.23
CA GLN A 52 5.08 -1.06 -16.88
C GLN A 52 4.04 -2.09 -17.32
N GLU A 53 4.20 -2.64 -18.52
CA GLU A 53 3.34 -3.70 -19.03
C GLU A 53 3.44 -4.97 -18.18
N GLY A 54 4.67 -5.41 -17.90
CA GLY A 54 4.92 -6.58 -17.05
C GLY A 54 4.36 -6.43 -15.64
N ALA A 55 4.64 -5.30 -14.98
CA ALA A 55 4.15 -5.03 -13.63
C ALA A 55 2.62 -4.97 -13.56
N LYS A 56 1.98 -4.36 -14.57
CA LYS A 56 0.51 -4.33 -14.68
C LYS A 56 -0.07 -5.73 -14.91
N ALA A 57 0.52 -6.52 -15.80
CA ALA A 57 0.06 -7.87 -16.10
C ALA A 57 0.13 -8.77 -14.86
N TYR A 58 1.26 -8.74 -14.15
CA TYR A 58 1.47 -9.47 -12.91
C TYR A 58 0.44 -9.06 -11.84
N LEU A 59 0.32 -7.75 -11.56
CA LEU A 59 -0.55 -7.28 -10.49
C LEU A 59 -2.03 -7.57 -10.79
N ASN A 60 -2.47 -7.44 -12.05
CA ASN A 60 -3.82 -7.82 -12.44
C ASN A 60 -4.09 -9.32 -12.19
N ARG A 61 -3.13 -10.19 -12.52
CA ARG A 61 -3.25 -11.63 -12.28
C ARG A 61 -3.32 -11.95 -10.79
N GLN A 62 -2.48 -11.27 -9.99
CA GLN A 62 -2.47 -11.40 -8.54
C GLN A 62 -3.80 -10.95 -7.93
N VAL A 63 -4.32 -9.78 -8.32
CA VAL A 63 -5.61 -9.25 -7.88
C VAL A 63 -6.74 -10.24 -8.14
N VAL A 64 -6.86 -10.74 -9.37
CA VAL A 64 -7.92 -11.70 -9.72
C VAL A 64 -7.85 -12.95 -8.83
N THR A 65 -6.64 -13.45 -8.58
CA THR A 65 -6.45 -14.66 -7.77
C THR A 65 -6.81 -14.41 -6.31
N ILE A 66 -6.35 -13.30 -5.73
CA ILE A 66 -6.64 -12.94 -4.33
C ILE A 66 -8.13 -12.62 -4.16
N SER A 67 -8.78 -11.97 -5.13
CA SER A 67 -10.21 -11.65 -5.07
C SER A 67 -11.08 -12.89 -4.93
N VAL A 68 -10.72 -14.01 -5.56
CA VAL A 68 -11.46 -15.28 -5.38
C VAL A 68 -11.40 -15.75 -3.92
N ILE A 69 -10.21 -15.74 -3.31
CA ILE A 69 -10.01 -16.11 -1.91
C ILE A 69 -10.75 -15.13 -0.99
N ALA A 70 -10.67 -13.83 -1.29
CA ALA A 70 -11.34 -12.79 -0.52
C ALA A 70 -12.87 -12.95 -0.54
N VAL A 71 -13.47 -13.29 -1.69
CA VAL A 71 -14.91 -13.54 -1.81
C VAL A 71 -15.33 -14.74 -0.95
N ILE A 72 -14.54 -15.82 -0.96
CA ILE A 72 -14.83 -17.01 -0.13
C ILE A 72 -14.79 -16.63 1.35
N ILE A 73 -13.74 -15.94 1.81
CA ILE A 73 -13.61 -15.50 3.20
C ILE A 73 -14.73 -14.53 3.58
N PHE A 74 -15.08 -13.60 2.70
CA PHE A 74 -16.21 -12.69 2.91
C PHE A 74 -17.52 -13.44 3.15
N ILE A 75 -17.85 -14.43 2.32
CA ILE A 75 -19.07 -15.24 2.48
C ILE A 75 -19.05 -15.99 3.82
N LEU A 76 -17.90 -16.57 4.19
CA LEU A 76 -17.76 -17.28 5.46
C LEU A 76 -17.95 -16.33 6.66
N LEU A 77 -17.34 -15.15 6.64
CA LEU A 77 -17.52 -14.13 7.67
C LEU A 77 -18.97 -13.66 7.76
N PHE A 78 -19.61 -13.48 6.60
CA PHE A 78 -20.99 -13.01 6.52
C PHE A 78 -21.97 -14.02 7.14
N ILE A 79 -21.76 -15.32 6.90
CA ILE A 79 -22.64 -16.39 7.41
C ILE A 79 -22.34 -16.75 8.87
N PHE A 80 -21.06 -16.89 9.24
CA PHE A 80 -20.66 -17.49 10.52
C PHE A 80 -20.29 -16.47 11.61
N LYS A 81 -20.01 -15.20 11.27
CA LYS A 81 -19.55 -14.20 12.25
C LYS A 81 -20.59 -13.09 12.45
N ASP A 82 -20.58 -12.07 11.60
CA ASP A 82 -21.56 -10.98 11.56
C ASP A 82 -21.33 -10.10 10.32
N HIS A 83 -22.37 -9.41 9.87
CA HIS A 83 -22.32 -8.59 8.66
C HIS A 83 -21.32 -7.42 8.78
N PRO A 84 -21.24 -6.65 9.89
CA PRO A 84 -20.28 -5.56 10.02
C PRO A 84 -18.81 -6.01 9.90
N THR A 85 -18.43 -7.14 10.51
CA THR A 85 -17.08 -7.71 10.40
C THR A 85 -16.77 -8.12 8.95
N ALA A 86 -17.73 -8.74 8.26
CA ALA A 86 -17.57 -9.11 6.86
C ALA A 86 -17.41 -7.87 5.95
N ILE A 87 -18.17 -6.80 6.21
CA ILE A 87 -18.02 -5.52 5.49
C ILE A 87 -16.65 -4.90 5.79
N GLY A 88 -16.22 -4.90 7.05
CA GLY A 88 -14.90 -4.41 7.46
C GLY A 88 -13.78 -5.11 6.70
N PHE A 89 -13.88 -6.44 6.56
CA PHE A 89 -12.95 -7.24 5.77
C PHE A 89 -12.83 -6.77 4.31
N VAL A 90 -13.94 -6.50 3.65
CA VAL A 90 -13.92 -5.99 2.27
C VAL A 90 -13.30 -4.60 2.20
N VAL A 91 -13.61 -3.72 3.15
CA VAL A 91 -13.03 -2.36 3.22
C VAL A 91 -11.52 -2.43 3.40
N GLY A 92 -11.04 -3.23 4.35
CA GLY A 92 -9.60 -3.40 4.62
C GLY A 92 -8.85 -3.99 3.42
N ALA A 93 -9.42 -5.02 2.80
CA ALA A 93 -8.86 -5.61 1.60
C ALA A 93 -8.81 -4.62 0.44
N PHE A 94 -9.89 -3.88 0.20
CA PHE A 94 -9.95 -2.89 -0.88
C PHE A 94 -8.95 -1.75 -0.68
N CYS A 95 -8.85 -1.21 0.55
CA CYS A 95 -7.92 -0.13 0.86
C CYS A 95 -6.45 -0.58 0.77
N SER A 96 -6.11 -1.76 1.30
CA SER A 96 -4.77 -2.34 1.18
C SER A 96 -4.38 -2.57 -0.29
N LEU A 97 -5.30 -3.13 -1.09
CA LEU A 97 -5.05 -3.35 -2.50
C LEU A 97 -4.89 -2.04 -3.27
N SER A 98 -5.73 -1.05 -2.97
CA SER A 98 -5.62 0.29 -3.58
C SER A 98 -4.29 0.94 -3.25
N ALA A 99 -3.79 0.78 -2.03
CA ALA A 99 -2.49 1.28 -1.62
C ALA A 99 -1.34 0.66 -2.42
N GLY A 100 -1.32 -0.67 -2.51
CA GLY A 100 -0.34 -1.40 -3.32
C GLY A 100 -0.39 -1.05 -4.80
N PHE A 101 -1.60 -1.00 -5.38
CA PHE A 101 -1.79 -0.76 -6.81
C PHE A 101 -1.40 0.66 -7.23
N ILE A 102 -1.84 1.67 -6.47
CA ILE A 102 -1.50 3.06 -6.76
C ILE A 102 -0.02 3.30 -6.50
N GLY A 103 0.51 2.81 -5.37
CA GLY A 103 1.92 2.94 -5.02
C GLY A 103 2.85 2.37 -6.11
N MET A 104 2.59 1.14 -6.56
CA MET A 104 3.34 0.52 -7.65
C MET A 104 3.27 1.34 -8.94
N ARG A 105 2.08 1.78 -9.33
CA ARG A 105 1.92 2.55 -10.58
C ARG A 105 2.73 3.83 -10.56
N ILE A 106 2.80 4.51 -9.42
CA ILE A 106 3.60 5.72 -9.27
C ILE A 106 5.09 5.41 -9.22
N ALA A 107 5.51 4.30 -8.58
CA ALA A 107 6.90 3.85 -8.59
C ALA A 107 7.40 3.61 -10.03
N VAL A 108 6.69 2.81 -10.83
CA VAL A 108 7.04 2.54 -12.23
C VAL A 108 7.19 3.85 -13.04
N ILE A 109 6.27 4.79 -12.83
CA ILE A 109 6.27 6.10 -13.49
C ILE A 109 7.46 6.96 -13.02
N ALA A 110 7.80 6.90 -11.74
CA ALA A 110 8.90 7.64 -11.15
C ALA A 110 10.27 7.11 -11.59
N ASN A 111 10.43 5.80 -11.80
CA ASN A 111 11.72 5.16 -12.13
C ASN A 111 12.40 5.83 -13.34
N VAL A 112 11.71 5.89 -14.48
CA VAL A 112 12.27 6.50 -15.70
C VAL A 112 12.55 7.99 -15.56
N ARG A 113 11.75 8.69 -14.75
CA ARG A 113 11.91 10.13 -14.47
C ARG A 113 13.09 10.38 -13.54
N THR A 114 13.36 9.46 -12.62
CA THR A 114 14.56 9.46 -11.79
C THR A 114 15.80 9.26 -12.64
N THR A 115 15.80 8.31 -13.58
CA THR A 115 16.89 8.11 -14.53
C THR A 115 17.13 9.37 -15.38
N GLN A 116 16.07 9.99 -15.91
CA GLN A 116 16.19 11.24 -16.66
C GLN A 116 16.70 12.41 -15.79
N ALA A 117 16.32 12.48 -14.52
CA ALA A 117 16.81 13.50 -13.59
C ALA A 117 18.31 13.28 -13.27
N ALA A 118 18.76 12.03 -13.24
CA ALA A 118 20.16 11.67 -13.01
C ALA A 118 21.11 12.16 -14.11
N THR A 119 20.64 12.29 -15.35
CA THR A 119 21.45 12.90 -16.44
C THR A 119 21.79 14.36 -16.16
N SER A 120 21.08 15.00 -15.22
CA SER A 120 21.20 16.42 -14.95
C SER A 120 21.81 16.71 -13.58
N SER A 121 21.52 15.92 -12.54
CA SER A 121 22.16 15.97 -11.22
C SER A 121 21.68 14.84 -10.31
N SER A 122 22.57 14.30 -9.49
CA SER A 122 22.24 13.34 -8.43
C SER A 122 21.19 13.86 -7.44
N THR A 123 21.27 15.14 -7.04
CA THR A 123 20.29 15.77 -6.14
C THR A 123 18.89 15.81 -6.77
N ARG A 124 18.79 16.02 -8.08
CA ARG A 124 17.51 16.01 -8.79
C ARG A 124 16.93 14.59 -8.89
N ALA A 125 17.79 13.61 -9.17
CA ALA A 125 17.39 12.19 -9.14
C ALA A 125 16.86 11.79 -7.77
N LEU A 126 17.60 12.11 -6.70
CA LEU A 126 17.18 11.82 -5.33
C LEU A 126 15.83 12.47 -4.99
N ARG A 127 15.62 13.74 -5.35
CA ARG A 127 14.33 14.42 -5.14
C ARG A 127 13.19 13.75 -5.89
N MET A 128 13.42 13.29 -7.13
CA MET A 128 12.41 12.59 -7.91
C MET A 128 12.06 11.23 -7.29
N ALA A 129 13.06 10.43 -6.93
CA ALA A 129 12.88 9.16 -6.26
C ALA A 129 12.17 9.33 -4.90
N PHE A 130 12.60 10.31 -4.10
CA PHE A 130 11.99 10.62 -2.80
C PHE A 130 10.53 11.04 -2.95
N ASN A 131 10.21 11.90 -3.92
CA ASN A 131 8.82 12.28 -4.20
C ASN A 131 7.98 11.08 -4.61
N GLY A 132 8.52 10.16 -5.43
CA GLY A 132 7.86 8.91 -5.79
C GLY A 132 7.53 8.05 -4.58
N GLY A 133 8.51 7.82 -3.70
CA GLY A 133 8.32 7.05 -2.45
C GLY A 133 7.39 7.74 -1.45
N ALA A 134 7.47 9.07 -1.34
CA ALA A 134 6.62 9.87 -0.46
C ALA A 134 5.14 9.76 -0.82
N VAL A 135 4.79 9.65 -2.13
CA VAL A 135 3.41 9.37 -2.54
C VAL A 135 2.91 8.09 -1.90
N THR A 136 3.67 6.99 -2.02
CA THR A 136 3.27 5.70 -1.47
C THR A 136 3.11 5.77 0.05
N GLY A 137 4.07 6.36 0.76
CA GLY A 137 4.00 6.49 2.22
C GLY A 137 2.78 7.29 2.71
N LEU A 138 2.51 8.44 2.10
CA LEU A 138 1.35 9.28 2.44
C LEU A 138 0.04 8.60 2.10
N LEU A 139 -0.01 7.87 0.98
CA LEU A 139 -1.19 7.16 0.52
C LEU A 139 -1.50 5.98 1.44
N VAL A 140 -0.48 5.22 1.87
CA VAL A 140 -0.61 4.11 2.82
C VAL A 140 -1.17 4.61 4.16
N VAL A 141 -0.54 5.59 4.79
CA VAL A 141 -0.97 6.12 6.09
C VAL A 141 -2.34 6.81 5.98
N GLY A 142 -2.55 7.60 4.93
CA GLY A 142 -3.80 8.32 4.70
C GLY A 142 -4.99 7.38 4.47
N LEU A 143 -4.83 6.36 3.64
CA LEU A 143 -5.87 5.36 3.43
C LEU A 143 -6.13 4.52 4.68
N ALA A 144 -5.09 4.14 5.43
CA ALA A 144 -5.27 3.33 6.63
C ALA A 144 -6.07 4.11 7.69
N LEU A 145 -5.66 5.34 8.00
CA LEU A 145 -6.39 6.22 8.92
C LEU A 145 -7.82 6.48 8.46
N LEU A 146 -8.03 6.84 7.19
CA LEU A 146 -9.39 7.10 6.69
C LEU A 146 -10.25 5.84 6.72
N SER A 147 -9.70 4.68 6.34
CA SER A 147 -10.46 3.43 6.33
C SER A 147 -10.93 3.05 7.74
N VAL A 148 -10.05 3.13 8.74
CA VAL A 148 -10.37 2.82 10.14
C VAL A 148 -11.39 3.84 10.69
N SER A 149 -11.12 5.14 10.52
CA SER A 149 -11.96 6.20 11.10
C SER A 149 -13.35 6.27 10.45
N ILE A 150 -13.45 6.15 9.12
CA ILE A 150 -14.74 6.13 8.41
C ILE A 150 -15.51 4.86 8.78
N PHE A 151 -14.87 3.69 8.73
CA PHE A 151 -15.53 2.43 9.05
C PHE A 151 -16.07 2.44 10.48
N TYR A 152 -15.25 2.86 11.46
CA TYR A 152 -15.67 2.99 12.85
C TYR A 152 -16.87 3.94 13.01
N THR A 153 -16.82 5.14 12.43
CA THR A 153 -17.90 6.14 12.55
C THR A 153 -19.22 5.66 11.94
N VAL A 154 -19.16 4.91 10.84
CA VAL A 154 -20.35 4.35 10.20
C VAL A 154 -20.87 3.15 11.00
N ALA A 155 -20.00 2.25 11.43
CA ALA A 155 -20.39 1.08 12.21
C ALA A 155 -20.99 1.48 13.57
N ASP A 156 -20.41 2.47 14.26
CA ASP A 156 -20.92 2.98 15.54
C ASP A 156 -22.38 3.43 15.44
N LYS A 157 -22.73 4.16 14.36
CA LYS A 157 -24.10 4.62 14.09
C LYS A 157 -25.07 3.50 13.73
N MET A 158 -24.60 2.39 13.16
CA MET A 158 -25.45 1.32 12.63
C MET A 158 -25.69 0.18 13.62
N VAL A 159 -24.64 -0.23 14.35
CA VAL A 159 -24.64 -1.43 15.18
C VAL A 159 -24.24 -1.17 16.63
N GLY A 160 -23.92 0.09 16.96
CA GLY A 160 -23.50 0.51 18.31
C GLY A 160 -22.01 0.32 18.57
N HIS A 161 -21.54 1.02 19.59
CA HIS A 161 -20.13 1.22 19.92
C HIS A 161 -19.31 -0.08 20.10
N ASP A 162 -19.77 -0.98 20.97
CA ASP A 162 -19.05 -2.22 21.28
C ASP A 162 -18.91 -3.13 20.06
N MET A 163 -19.94 -3.20 19.22
CA MET A 163 -19.92 -3.99 18.00
C MET A 163 -19.06 -3.32 16.91
N ALA A 164 -19.08 -1.99 16.82
CA ALA A 164 -18.25 -1.25 15.88
C ALA A 164 -16.75 -1.51 16.11
N ILE A 165 -16.30 -1.45 17.37
CA ILE A 165 -14.90 -1.72 17.73
C ILE A 165 -14.51 -3.16 17.42
N ARG A 166 -15.35 -4.13 17.78
CA ARG A 166 -15.08 -5.55 17.47
C ARG A 166 -15.06 -5.84 15.97
N SER A 167 -15.84 -5.10 15.19
CA SER A 167 -15.91 -5.26 13.73
C SER A 167 -14.66 -4.77 13.01
N LEU A 168 -13.83 -3.91 13.65
CA LEU A 168 -12.53 -3.49 13.11
C LEU A 168 -11.57 -4.67 12.90
N VAL A 169 -11.74 -5.76 13.65
CA VAL A 169 -10.97 -7.01 13.43
C VAL A 169 -11.18 -7.54 12.01
N GLY A 170 -12.37 -7.34 11.42
CA GLY A 170 -12.62 -7.64 10.02
C GLY A 170 -11.71 -6.83 9.09
N LEU A 171 -11.62 -5.51 9.30
CA LEU A 171 -10.76 -4.62 8.52
C LEU A 171 -9.29 -5.03 8.59
N ALA A 172 -8.80 -5.32 9.80
CA ALA A 172 -7.47 -5.87 10.02
C ALA A 172 -7.26 -7.16 9.21
N LEU A 173 -8.17 -8.12 9.32
CA LEU A 173 -8.10 -9.40 8.60
C LEU A 173 -8.06 -9.23 7.07
N GLY A 174 -8.86 -8.30 6.54
CA GLY A 174 -8.87 -7.98 5.11
C GLY A 174 -7.54 -7.39 4.64
N ALA A 175 -6.97 -6.46 5.42
CA ALA A 175 -5.67 -5.88 5.14
C ALA A 175 -4.55 -6.94 5.14
N SER A 176 -4.55 -7.84 6.14
CA SER A 176 -3.61 -8.96 6.26
C SER A 176 -3.70 -9.96 5.12
N LEU A 177 -4.90 -10.29 4.63
CA LEU A 177 -5.04 -11.17 3.48
C LEU A 177 -4.31 -10.60 2.25
N ILE A 178 -4.56 -9.32 1.93
CA ILE A 178 -3.92 -8.70 0.76
C ILE A 178 -2.41 -8.59 0.96
N SER A 179 -1.96 -8.13 2.13
CA SER A 179 -0.53 -8.00 2.46
C SER A 179 0.23 -9.31 2.24
N VAL A 180 -0.27 -10.42 2.82
CA VAL A 180 0.40 -11.73 2.73
C VAL A 180 0.59 -12.16 1.28
N PHE A 181 -0.48 -12.11 0.46
CA PHE A 181 -0.36 -12.55 -0.93
C PHE A 181 0.40 -11.56 -1.81
N ALA A 182 0.27 -10.26 -1.59
CA ALA A 182 1.01 -9.23 -2.30
C ALA A 182 2.52 -9.37 -2.07
N ARG A 183 2.91 -9.48 -0.80
CA ARG A 183 4.31 -9.60 -0.37
C ARG A 183 4.94 -10.94 -0.76
N LEU A 184 4.28 -12.06 -0.48
CA LEU A 184 4.81 -13.38 -0.83
C LEU A 184 4.85 -13.58 -2.33
N GLY A 185 3.77 -13.25 -3.03
CA GLY A 185 3.72 -13.40 -4.48
C GLY A 185 4.78 -12.52 -5.16
N GLY A 186 4.79 -11.22 -4.84
CA GLY A 186 5.72 -10.27 -5.44
C GLY A 186 7.17 -10.59 -5.05
N GLY A 187 7.40 -11.00 -3.80
CA GLY A 187 8.69 -11.42 -3.28
C GLY A 187 9.27 -12.66 -3.99
N ILE A 188 8.43 -13.66 -4.26
CA ILE A 188 8.84 -14.84 -5.04
C ILE A 188 9.20 -14.43 -6.47
N TYR A 189 8.37 -13.58 -7.09
CA TYR A 189 8.62 -13.13 -8.47
C TYR A 189 9.92 -12.34 -8.56
N THR A 190 10.12 -11.33 -7.70
CA THR A 190 11.32 -10.49 -7.74
C THR A 190 12.57 -11.31 -7.45
N LYS A 191 12.59 -12.11 -6.37
CA LYS A 191 13.81 -12.84 -6.00
C LYS A 191 14.15 -13.98 -6.95
N ALA A 192 13.17 -14.59 -7.61
CA ALA A 192 13.46 -15.56 -8.66
C ALA A 192 14.11 -14.90 -9.89
N ALA A 193 13.66 -13.69 -10.25
CA ALA A 193 14.21 -12.95 -11.39
C ALA A 193 15.60 -12.37 -11.08
N ASP A 194 15.74 -11.68 -9.96
CA ASP A 194 16.98 -11.08 -9.42
C ASP A 194 18.11 -12.12 -9.34
N VAL A 195 17.89 -13.22 -8.60
CA VAL A 195 18.90 -14.28 -8.44
C VAL A 195 19.25 -14.93 -9.79
N GLY A 196 18.27 -15.13 -10.68
CA GLY A 196 18.51 -15.70 -12.01
C GLY A 196 19.30 -14.76 -12.91
N ALA A 197 18.97 -13.46 -12.90
CA ALA A 197 19.65 -12.44 -13.67
C ALA A 197 21.10 -12.28 -13.22
N ASP A 198 21.33 -12.21 -11.92
CA ASP A 198 22.63 -11.96 -11.33
C ASP A 198 23.59 -13.14 -11.46
N LEU A 199 23.14 -14.36 -11.17
CA LEU A 199 24.01 -15.53 -11.23
C LEU A 199 24.48 -15.81 -12.66
N VAL A 200 23.55 -15.89 -13.61
CA VAL A 200 23.91 -16.20 -15.00
C VAL A 200 24.58 -15.00 -15.67
N GLY A 201 24.08 -13.78 -15.43
CA GLY A 201 24.61 -12.56 -16.03
C GLY A 201 26.01 -12.24 -15.52
N LYS A 202 26.16 -12.01 -14.21
CA LYS A 202 27.41 -11.51 -13.62
C LYS A 202 28.46 -12.61 -13.48
N ILE A 203 28.07 -13.78 -12.99
CA ILE A 203 29.03 -14.83 -12.60
C ILE A 203 29.40 -15.74 -13.78
N GLU A 204 28.42 -16.18 -14.58
CA GLU A 204 28.70 -17.12 -15.67
C GLU A 204 29.11 -16.42 -16.98
N GLN A 205 28.42 -15.35 -17.36
CA GLN A 205 28.65 -14.64 -18.63
C GLN A 205 29.56 -13.41 -18.50
N GLY A 206 29.79 -12.91 -17.28
CA GLY A 206 30.62 -11.73 -17.04
C GLY A 206 29.99 -10.42 -17.54
N PHE A 207 28.66 -10.35 -17.63
CA PHE A 207 27.94 -9.11 -17.94
C PHE A 207 27.91 -8.16 -16.73
N GLU A 208 27.69 -6.88 -17.00
CA GLU A 208 27.37 -5.91 -15.95
C GLU A 208 25.97 -6.17 -15.39
N GLU A 209 25.70 -5.64 -14.20
CA GLU A 209 24.35 -5.61 -13.61
C GLU A 209 23.38 -4.88 -14.55
N ASP A 210 22.14 -5.37 -14.66
CA ASP A 210 21.12 -4.82 -15.56
C ASP A 210 21.50 -4.75 -17.05
N ASP A 211 22.44 -5.58 -17.51
CA ASP A 211 22.86 -5.57 -18.92
C ASP A 211 21.68 -5.93 -19.85
N PRO A 212 21.40 -5.12 -20.89
CA PRO A 212 20.26 -5.33 -21.78
C PRO A 212 20.32 -6.63 -22.61
N ARG A 213 21.46 -7.31 -22.65
CA ARG A 213 21.61 -8.63 -23.29
C ARG A 213 21.09 -9.77 -22.41
N ASN A 214 20.97 -9.55 -21.10
CA ASN A 214 20.45 -10.53 -20.17
C ASN A 214 18.91 -10.51 -20.21
N PRO A 215 18.24 -11.59 -20.64
CA PRO A 215 16.79 -11.62 -20.80
C PRO A 215 16.00 -11.51 -19.49
N ALA A 216 16.66 -11.74 -18.34
CA ALA A 216 16.01 -11.69 -17.03
C ALA A 216 15.86 -10.26 -16.48
N THR A 217 16.56 -9.27 -17.03
CA THR A 217 16.61 -7.89 -16.49
C THR A 217 15.26 -7.18 -16.47
N ILE A 218 14.42 -7.39 -17.49
CA ILE A 218 13.05 -6.85 -17.48
C ILE A 218 12.21 -7.52 -16.39
N ALA A 219 12.37 -8.83 -16.17
CA ALA A 219 11.63 -9.52 -15.12
C ALA A 219 12.08 -9.06 -13.74
N ASP A 220 13.36 -8.81 -13.55
CA ASP A 220 13.94 -8.28 -12.32
C ASP A 220 13.38 -6.89 -11.98
N ASN A 221 13.48 -5.96 -12.95
CA ASN A 221 12.93 -4.61 -12.81
C ASN A 221 11.39 -4.60 -12.64
N VAL A 222 10.67 -5.56 -13.25
CA VAL A 222 9.23 -5.76 -12.96
C VAL A 222 9.05 -6.20 -11.51
N GLY A 223 9.89 -7.13 -11.05
CA GLY A 223 9.97 -7.65 -9.70
C GLY A 223 10.06 -6.57 -8.64
N ASP A 224 10.98 -5.62 -8.80
CA ASP A 224 11.13 -4.48 -7.87
C ASP A 224 9.83 -3.68 -7.70
N ASN A 225 9.06 -3.54 -8.77
CA ASN A 225 7.82 -2.79 -8.72
C ASN A 225 6.68 -3.60 -8.09
N VAL A 226 6.59 -4.91 -8.34
CA VAL A 226 5.50 -5.74 -7.83
C VAL A 226 5.74 -6.28 -6.43
N GLY A 227 6.98 -6.62 -6.09
CA GLY A 227 7.39 -7.06 -4.75
C GLY A 227 7.72 -5.87 -3.86
N ASP A 228 8.79 -5.16 -4.20
CA ASP A 228 9.41 -4.20 -3.29
C ASP A 228 8.61 -2.89 -3.20
N CYS A 229 7.79 -2.55 -4.20
CA CYS A 229 6.87 -1.42 -4.11
C CYS A 229 5.44 -1.85 -3.72
N ALA A 230 4.77 -2.66 -4.55
CA ALA A 230 3.36 -3.01 -4.32
C ALA A 230 3.17 -3.84 -3.04
N GLY A 231 3.99 -4.90 -2.88
CA GLY A 231 3.98 -5.77 -1.72
C GLY A 231 4.32 -5.02 -0.44
N MET A 232 5.38 -4.20 -0.45
CA MET A 232 5.76 -3.37 0.70
C MET A 232 4.67 -2.35 1.08
N ALA A 233 4.02 -1.72 0.11
CA ALA A 233 2.95 -0.77 0.40
C ALA A 233 1.74 -1.44 1.09
N ALA A 234 1.33 -2.63 0.63
CA ALA A 234 0.28 -3.42 1.26
C ALA A 234 0.67 -3.90 2.66
N ASP A 235 1.93 -4.30 2.84
CA ASP A 235 2.51 -4.73 4.12
C ASP A 235 2.54 -3.60 5.16
N VAL A 236 3.03 -2.43 4.78
CA VAL A 236 3.07 -1.27 5.69
C VAL A 236 1.66 -0.76 6.00
N PHE A 237 0.73 -0.79 5.04
CA PHE A 237 -0.69 -0.49 5.29
C PHE A 237 -1.26 -1.41 6.36
N GLU A 238 -1.03 -2.71 6.21
CA GLU A 238 -1.49 -3.72 7.15
C GLU A 238 -0.89 -3.52 8.53
N THR A 239 0.44 -3.39 8.62
CA THR A 239 1.12 -3.22 9.91
C THR A 239 0.59 -1.99 10.63
N TYR A 240 0.37 -0.88 9.92
CA TYR A 240 -0.20 0.33 10.49
C TYR A 240 -1.65 0.14 10.96
N ALA A 241 -2.52 -0.40 10.08
CA ALA A 241 -3.94 -0.59 10.40
C ALA A 241 -4.14 -1.59 11.55
N VAL A 242 -3.44 -2.72 11.54
CA VAL A 242 -3.52 -3.77 12.56
C VAL A 242 -3.00 -3.25 13.90
N SER A 243 -1.89 -2.51 13.92
CA SER A 243 -1.36 -1.92 15.15
C SER A 243 -2.34 -0.91 15.76
N LEU A 244 -2.93 -0.06 14.92
CA LEU A 244 -3.95 0.91 15.34
C LEU A 244 -5.19 0.22 15.90
N ILE A 245 -5.73 -0.77 15.18
CA ILE A 245 -6.92 -1.53 15.61
C ILE A 245 -6.63 -2.32 16.89
N GLY A 246 -5.44 -2.91 16.99
CA GLY A 246 -5.00 -3.61 18.20
C GLY A 246 -4.96 -2.69 19.42
N ALA A 247 -4.44 -1.47 19.26
CA ALA A 247 -4.45 -0.47 20.33
C ALA A 247 -5.89 -0.08 20.74
N ILE A 248 -6.77 0.17 19.77
CA ILE A 248 -8.19 0.48 20.03
C ILE A 248 -8.86 -0.67 20.79
N LEU A 249 -8.65 -1.92 20.37
CA LEU A 249 -9.27 -3.09 20.98
C LEU A 249 -8.76 -3.31 22.41
N VAL A 250 -7.46 -3.16 22.66
CA VAL A 250 -6.89 -3.24 24.01
C VAL A 250 -7.44 -2.12 24.90
N GLY A 251 -7.53 -0.89 24.39
CA GLY A 251 -8.15 0.23 25.10
C GLY A 251 -9.59 -0.08 25.51
N ALA A 252 -10.43 -0.50 24.56
CA ALA A 252 -11.83 -0.85 24.80
C ALA A 252 -12.01 -1.99 25.81
N LEU A 253 -11.13 -3.00 25.81
CA LEU A 253 -11.20 -4.15 26.72
C LEU A 253 -10.68 -3.85 28.13
N THR A 254 -9.72 -2.94 28.27
CA THR A 254 -9.05 -2.67 29.56
C THR A 254 -9.64 -1.49 30.32
N LEU A 255 -10.28 -0.55 29.64
CA LEU A 255 -10.77 0.71 30.21
C LEU A 255 -12.31 0.77 30.31
N VAL A 256 -12.96 -0.40 30.44
CA VAL A 256 -14.41 -0.54 30.56
C VAL A 256 -14.95 0.39 31.66
N GLY A 257 -15.70 1.42 31.27
CA GLY A 257 -16.28 2.42 32.18
C GLY A 257 -15.72 3.84 32.06
N ASN A 258 -14.70 4.09 31.22
CA ASN A 258 -14.18 5.43 30.96
C ASN A 258 -14.35 5.82 29.49
N SER A 259 -15.33 6.67 29.18
CA SER A 259 -15.66 7.08 27.80
C SER A 259 -14.52 7.79 27.06
N ALA A 260 -13.48 8.24 27.78
CA ALA A 260 -12.28 8.88 27.23
C ALA A 260 -11.21 7.88 26.75
N ALA A 261 -11.46 6.58 26.84
CA ALA A 261 -10.50 5.53 26.55
C ALA A 261 -10.46 5.05 25.09
N ILE A 262 -11.40 5.50 24.26
CA ILE A 262 -11.69 4.96 22.93
C ILE A 262 -11.66 6.09 21.91
#